data_AF-A0A928ZM14-F1
#
_entry.id   AF-A0A928ZM14-F1
#
_cell.length_a   1.000
_cell.length_b   1.000
_cell.length_c   1.000
_cell.angle_alpha   90.00
_cell.angle_beta   90.00
_cell.angle_gamma   90.00
#
_symmetry.space_group_name_H-M   'P 1'
#
loop_
_entity.id
_entity.type
_entity.pdbx_description
1 polymer ?
#
loop_
_entity_poly.entity_id
_entity_poly.type
_entity_poly.pdbx_seq_one_letter_code
_entity_poly.pdbx_strand_id
1 'polypeptide(L)'
;MHRGGKLRVEAKVPLREQDDLAMAYTPGVGRVCVEIADNPESVYDYTIKGNTVAIVSDGSAVLGLGNLGAEGSMPVMEGKAMLFKEFSGLDAFPICLDTQDTEEIIETVKRIAPVFGAVNLEDISAPRCFEIERRLQADLDIPIFHDDQHGTAIVSLAALINALKLVKKQIGEIRLVINGAGAAGLSMGRLFRQAGLKDLIICDSKGIIGGDRTDLTEAKKEFAVSHSGGLADAMQGADVFMGVSAPGVVTVEMVKSMAADPIVFAMANPIPEIQPELIKEIVAVVATGRSDYPNQINNVLAFPGVIRGAVDCRAKEITTEMFLAAAGAIASLVPDQELSPNNIMPSVFDSRVAPAVSSAVQKVAQSAGIARKKTD
;
A
#
# COMPACT_ATOMS: atom_id res chain seq x y z
N MET A 1 -24.13 -3.59 -9.14
CA MET A 1 -22.71 -3.35 -9.46
C MET A 1 -21.99 -4.63 -9.88
N HIS A 2 -21.94 -5.69 -9.06
CA HIS A 2 -21.11 -6.88 -9.35
C HIS A 2 -21.58 -7.81 -10.49
N ARG A 3 -22.83 -7.70 -10.98
CA ARG A 3 -23.34 -8.57 -12.05
C ARG A 3 -22.65 -8.23 -13.37
N GLY A 4 -21.84 -9.15 -13.89
CA GLY A 4 -21.08 -8.97 -15.14
C GLY A 4 -19.69 -8.37 -14.97
N GLY A 5 -19.21 -8.23 -13.73
CA GLY A 5 -17.92 -7.61 -13.42
C GLY A 5 -17.95 -6.07 -13.42
N LYS A 6 -16.84 -5.46 -13.00
CA LYS A 6 -16.68 -3.99 -12.91
C LYS A 6 -15.81 -3.39 -14.01
N LEU A 7 -15.17 -4.23 -14.83
CA LEU A 7 -14.24 -3.81 -15.87
C LEU A 7 -14.76 -4.19 -17.25
N ARG A 8 -14.33 -3.41 -18.24
CA ARG A 8 -14.45 -3.74 -19.67
C ARG A 8 -13.22 -3.21 -20.40
N VAL A 9 -12.87 -3.84 -21.51
CA VAL A 9 -11.78 -3.37 -22.38
C VAL A 9 -12.39 -2.49 -23.48
N GLU A 10 -11.82 -1.30 -23.66
CA GLU A 10 -12.21 -0.36 -24.71
C GLU A 10 -11.00 0.01 -25.58
N ALA A 11 -11.22 0.14 -26.88
CA ALA A 11 -10.19 0.61 -27.79
C ALA A 11 -9.94 2.10 -27.58
N LYS A 12 -8.66 2.50 -27.50
CA LYS A 12 -8.25 3.92 -27.39
C LYS A 12 -8.53 4.72 -28.67
N VAL A 13 -8.54 4.05 -29.81
CA VAL A 13 -8.77 4.66 -31.13
C VAL A 13 -9.92 3.90 -31.81
N PRO A 14 -10.94 4.60 -32.33
CA PRO A 14 -12.03 3.96 -33.04
C PRO A 14 -11.57 3.40 -34.39
N LEU A 15 -12.14 2.27 -34.81
CA LEU A 15 -11.94 1.72 -36.15
C LEU A 15 -13.20 1.95 -36.97
N ARG A 16 -13.15 2.82 -37.98
CA ARG A 16 -14.31 3.23 -38.79
C ARG A 16 -14.13 2.87 -40.26
N GLU A 17 -12.91 2.97 -40.76
CA GLU A 17 -12.61 2.79 -42.18
C GLU A 17 -11.46 1.80 -42.41
N GLN A 18 -11.23 1.43 -43.67
CA GLN A 18 -10.19 0.46 -44.04
C GLN A 18 -8.78 0.94 -43.67
N ASP A 19 -8.53 2.25 -43.76
CA ASP A 19 -7.23 2.85 -43.41
C ASP A 19 -6.96 2.74 -41.89
N ASP A 20 -7.99 2.90 -41.05
CA ASP A 20 -7.86 2.68 -39.60
C ASP A 20 -7.45 1.23 -39.30
N LEU A 21 -8.09 0.26 -39.96
CA LEU A 21 -7.78 -1.16 -39.79
C LEU A 21 -6.37 -1.49 -40.29
N ALA A 22 -5.97 -0.93 -41.43
CA ALA A 22 -4.63 -1.14 -42.00
C ALA A 22 -3.51 -0.58 -41.10
N MET A 23 -3.80 0.48 -40.34
CA MET A 23 -2.87 1.07 -39.36
C MET A 23 -2.86 0.34 -38.03
N ALA A 24 -4.05 0.02 -37.48
CA ALA A 24 -4.19 -0.67 -36.20
C ALA A 24 -3.76 -2.15 -36.26
N TYR A 25 -3.83 -2.75 -37.44
CA TYR A 25 -3.50 -4.16 -37.67
C TYR A 25 -2.66 -4.32 -38.94
N THR A 26 -2.88 -5.39 -39.70
CA THR A 26 -2.09 -5.66 -40.90
C THR A 26 -2.47 -4.71 -42.05
N PRO A 27 -1.48 -4.21 -42.81
CA PRO A 27 -0.04 -4.47 -42.69
C PRO A 27 0.72 -3.51 -41.75
N GLY A 28 0.10 -2.42 -41.28
CA GLY A 28 0.76 -1.32 -40.56
C GLY A 28 1.45 -1.72 -39.26
N VAL A 29 0.82 -2.58 -38.46
CA VAL A 29 1.34 -3.06 -37.17
C VAL A 29 2.70 -3.74 -37.30
N GLY A 30 3.01 -4.33 -38.47
CA GLY A 30 4.29 -4.99 -38.70
C GLY A 30 5.50 -4.06 -38.55
N ARG A 31 5.35 -2.78 -38.95
CA ARG A 31 6.43 -1.77 -38.80
C ARG A 31 6.69 -1.44 -37.33
N VAL A 32 5.63 -1.38 -36.52
CA VAL A 32 5.73 -1.14 -35.08
C VAL A 32 6.41 -2.33 -34.38
N CYS A 33 6.07 -3.56 -34.77
CA CYS A 33 6.74 -4.75 -34.25
C CYS A 33 8.24 -4.77 -34.55
N VAL A 34 8.63 -4.42 -35.78
CA VAL A 34 10.05 -4.33 -36.17
C VAL A 34 10.77 -3.23 -35.38
N GLU A 35 10.17 -2.05 -35.24
CA GLU A 35 10.75 -0.96 -34.43
C GLU A 35 10.98 -1.38 -32.97
N ILE A 36 10.03 -2.09 -32.34
CA ILE A 36 10.22 -2.57 -30.96
C ILE A 36 11.30 -3.66 -30.89
N ALA A 37 11.43 -4.50 -31.92
CA ALA A 37 12.49 -5.50 -31.98
C ALA A 37 13.89 -4.88 -32.11
N ASP A 38 14.01 -3.82 -32.92
CA ASP A 38 15.26 -3.10 -33.16
C ASP A 38 15.60 -2.12 -32.01
N ASN A 39 14.57 -1.56 -31.36
CA ASN A 39 14.67 -0.61 -30.26
C ASN A 39 13.66 -0.96 -29.14
N PRO A 40 14.04 -1.84 -28.19
CA PRO A 40 13.12 -2.35 -27.16
C PRO A 40 12.44 -1.28 -26.30
N GLU A 41 13.06 -0.11 -26.08
CA GLU A 41 12.48 0.98 -25.29
C GLU A 41 11.22 1.58 -25.94
N SER A 42 11.10 1.51 -27.27
CA SER A 42 9.93 1.97 -28.03
C SER A 42 8.64 1.24 -27.64
N VAL A 43 8.72 0.11 -26.92
CA VAL A 43 7.56 -0.59 -26.36
C VAL A 43 6.72 0.32 -25.46
N TYR A 44 7.35 1.26 -24.74
CA TYR A 44 6.63 2.19 -23.87
C TYR A 44 5.90 3.31 -24.64
N ASP A 45 6.29 3.57 -25.88
CA ASP A 45 5.74 4.64 -26.70
C ASP A 45 4.64 4.12 -27.65
N TYR A 46 4.80 2.89 -28.15
CA TYR A 46 3.88 2.31 -29.14
C TYR A 46 2.92 1.26 -28.57
N THR A 47 2.99 0.96 -27.27
CA THR A 47 2.08 0.00 -26.63
C THR A 47 1.45 0.56 -25.36
N ILE A 48 0.54 -0.21 -24.76
CA ILE A 48 -0.09 0.13 -23.50
C ILE A 48 0.87 0.06 -22.29
N LYS A 49 2.06 -0.54 -22.43
CA LYS A 49 3.00 -0.80 -21.33
C LYS A 49 3.23 0.42 -20.43
N GLY A 50 3.41 1.60 -21.01
CA GLY A 50 3.65 2.85 -20.27
C GLY A 50 2.48 3.38 -19.43
N ASN A 51 1.31 2.73 -19.47
CA ASN A 51 0.14 3.12 -18.67
C ASN A 51 -0.57 1.93 -18.01
N THR A 52 -0.07 0.70 -18.18
CA THR A 52 -0.77 -0.51 -17.73
C THR A 52 -0.11 -1.16 -16.51
N VAL A 53 -0.92 -1.50 -15.51
CA VAL A 53 -0.47 -2.12 -14.25
C VAL A 53 -1.08 -3.51 -14.11
N ALA A 54 -0.27 -4.50 -13.75
CA ALA A 54 -0.79 -5.81 -13.35
C ALA A 54 -1.15 -5.77 -11.86
N ILE A 55 -2.38 -6.13 -11.51
CA ILE A 55 -2.76 -6.39 -10.11
C ILE A 55 -2.69 -7.89 -9.91
N VAL A 56 -1.63 -8.37 -9.27
CA VAL A 56 -1.35 -9.80 -9.10
C VAL A 56 -1.73 -10.24 -7.70
N SER A 57 -2.55 -11.28 -7.61
CA SER A 57 -2.95 -11.91 -6.34
C SER A 57 -3.04 -13.42 -6.49
N ASP A 58 -2.82 -14.16 -5.40
CA ASP A 58 -3.16 -15.59 -5.28
C ASP A 58 -4.44 -15.84 -4.44
N GLY A 59 -5.05 -14.75 -3.96
CA GLY A 59 -6.25 -14.79 -3.12
C GLY A 59 -6.04 -15.43 -1.75
N SER A 60 -4.80 -15.53 -1.27
CA SER A 60 -4.48 -16.20 -0.01
C SER A 60 -4.71 -15.35 1.25
N ALA A 61 -4.88 -14.04 1.10
CA ALA A 61 -5.13 -13.10 2.19
C ALA A 61 -6.13 -11.99 1.82
N VAL A 62 -7.30 -12.37 1.28
CA VAL A 62 -8.30 -11.42 0.79
C VAL A 62 -8.93 -10.64 1.95
N LEU A 63 -8.61 -9.35 2.06
CA LEU A 63 -9.12 -8.48 3.13
C LEU A 63 -8.89 -9.10 4.54
N GLY A 64 -9.88 -9.01 5.43
CA GLY A 64 -9.93 -9.76 6.69
C GLY A 64 -10.59 -11.14 6.59
N LEU A 65 -10.82 -11.65 5.38
CA LEU A 65 -11.57 -12.90 5.12
C LEU A 65 -10.66 -14.13 4.98
N GLY A 66 -9.36 -13.92 4.80
CA GLY A 66 -8.36 -14.99 4.69
C GLY A 66 -8.26 -15.54 3.27
N ASN A 67 -7.95 -16.84 3.16
CA ASN A 67 -7.70 -17.49 1.88
C ASN A 67 -9.01 -17.86 1.19
N LEU A 68 -9.35 -17.13 0.11
CA LEU A 68 -10.53 -17.37 -0.72
C LEU A 68 -10.17 -17.93 -2.11
N GLY A 69 -8.88 -18.13 -2.37
CA GLY A 69 -8.35 -18.56 -3.66
C GLY A 69 -8.47 -17.51 -4.76
N ALA A 70 -7.91 -17.83 -5.92
CA ALA A 70 -7.82 -16.92 -7.06
C ALA A 70 -9.19 -16.36 -7.48
N GLU A 71 -10.16 -17.22 -7.73
CA GLU A 71 -11.50 -16.81 -8.19
C GLU A 71 -12.25 -15.98 -7.14
N GLY A 72 -12.12 -16.33 -5.85
CA GLY A 72 -12.74 -15.60 -4.74
C GLY A 72 -12.18 -14.18 -4.57
N SER A 73 -10.93 -13.95 -4.97
CA SER A 73 -10.28 -12.64 -4.91
C SER A 73 -10.63 -11.70 -6.07
N MET A 74 -11.13 -12.22 -7.19
CA MET A 74 -11.41 -11.45 -8.41
C MET A 74 -12.25 -10.18 -8.17
N PRO A 75 -13.33 -10.20 -7.37
CA PRO A 75 -14.08 -8.98 -7.10
C PRO A 75 -13.24 -7.91 -6.40
N VAL A 76 -12.29 -8.24 -5.53
CA VAL A 76 -11.42 -7.25 -4.90
C VAL A 76 -10.45 -6.67 -5.93
N MET A 77 -9.83 -7.53 -6.74
CA MET A 77 -8.87 -7.11 -7.77
C MET A 77 -9.50 -6.24 -8.86
N GLU A 78 -10.72 -6.55 -9.31
CA GLU A 78 -11.48 -5.67 -10.20
C GLU A 78 -11.78 -4.31 -9.56
N GLY A 79 -12.00 -4.30 -8.24
CA GLY A 79 -12.21 -3.07 -7.48
C GLY A 79 -10.97 -2.20 -7.51
N LYS A 80 -9.80 -2.79 -7.23
CA LYS A 80 -8.52 -2.09 -7.31
C LYS A 80 -8.24 -1.56 -8.70
N ALA A 81 -8.54 -2.32 -9.75
CA ALA A 81 -8.37 -1.87 -11.12
C ALA A 81 -9.21 -0.62 -11.44
N MET A 82 -10.47 -0.61 -10.99
CA MET A 82 -11.35 0.55 -11.11
C MET A 82 -10.81 1.77 -10.36
N LEU A 83 -10.24 1.56 -9.16
CA LEU A 83 -9.66 2.63 -8.34
C LEU A 83 -8.39 3.21 -8.97
N PHE A 84 -7.51 2.38 -9.56
CA PHE A 84 -6.38 2.87 -10.37
C PHE A 84 -6.87 3.78 -11.49
N LYS A 85 -7.91 3.34 -12.22
CA LYS A 85 -8.42 4.10 -13.35
C LYS A 85 -9.00 5.44 -12.91
N GLU A 86 -9.84 5.44 -11.89
CA GLU A 86 -10.53 6.62 -11.37
C GLU A 86 -9.55 7.65 -10.79
N PHE A 87 -8.61 7.21 -9.95
CA PHE A 87 -7.78 8.13 -9.17
C PHE A 87 -6.44 8.48 -9.81
N SER A 88 -5.97 7.71 -10.80
CA SER A 88 -4.66 7.94 -11.43
C SER A 88 -4.64 7.87 -12.95
N GLY A 89 -5.75 7.49 -13.59
CA GLY A 89 -5.83 7.28 -15.03
C GLY A 89 -5.06 6.05 -15.55
N LEU A 90 -4.40 5.30 -14.67
CA LEU A 90 -3.69 4.05 -15.01
C LEU A 90 -4.69 2.97 -15.43
N ASP A 91 -4.32 2.20 -16.45
CA ASP A 91 -5.09 1.05 -16.91
C ASP A 91 -4.62 -0.18 -16.13
N ALA A 92 -5.32 -0.56 -15.07
CA ALA A 92 -4.94 -1.72 -14.28
C ALA A 92 -5.76 -2.96 -14.67
N PHE A 93 -5.11 -4.13 -14.67
CA PHE A 93 -5.74 -5.40 -15.02
C PHE A 93 -5.55 -6.45 -13.91
N PRO A 94 -6.64 -7.10 -13.44
CA PRO A 94 -6.56 -8.13 -12.40
C PRO A 94 -5.99 -9.44 -12.95
N ILE A 95 -5.04 -10.03 -12.23
CA ILE A 95 -4.38 -11.30 -12.55
C ILE A 95 -4.37 -12.16 -11.28
N CYS A 96 -5.44 -12.92 -11.10
CA CYS A 96 -5.58 -13.86 -9.99
C CYS A 96 -4.99 -15.21 -10.39
N LEU A 97 -3.91 -15.62 -9.74
CA LEU A 97 -3.16 -16.84 -10.04
C LEU A 97 -3.71 -18.00 -9.21
N ASP A 98 -4.13 -19.07 -9.87
CA ASP A 98 -4.57 -20.32 -9.22
C ASP A 98 -3.36 -21.18 -8.79
N THR A 99 -2.43 -20.56 -8.07
CA THR A 99 -1.30 -21.22 -7.42
C THR A 99 -0.91 -20.41 -6.18
N GLN A 100 -0.49 -21.12 -5.13
CA GLN A 100 0.08 -20.55 -3.91
C GLN A 100 1.54 -21.01 -3.73
N ASP A 101 2.14 -21.59 -4.77
CA ASP A 101 3.58 -21.83 -4.77
C ASP A 101 4.34 -20.52 -5.03
N THR A 102 5.37 -20.27 -4.22
CA THR A 102 6.11 -19.00 -4.26
C THR A 102 6.90 -18.85 -5.56
N GLU A 103 7.52 -19.92 -6.05
CA GLU A 103 8.33 -19.86 -7.27
C GLU A 103 7.45 -19.82 -8.52
N GLU A 104 6.32 -20.54 -8.53
CA GLU A 104 5.35 -20.46 -9.63
C GLU A 104 4.78 -19.04 -9.79
N ILE A 105 4.47 -18.36 -8.68
CA ILE A 105 4.02 -16.96 -8.71
C ILE A 105 5.11 -16.07 -9.29
N ILE A 106 6.34 -16.15 -8.76
CA ILE A 106 7.47 -15.32 -9.22
C ILE A 106 7.71 -15.52 -10.72
N GLU A 107 7.79 -16.77 -11.16
CA GLU A 107 8.05 -17.13 -12.56
C GLU A 107 6.92 -16.67 -13.48
N THR A 108 5.66 -16.80 -13.04
CA THR A 108 4.50 -16.34 -13.81
C THR A 108 4.53 -14.83 -13.98
N VAL A 109 4.75 -14.07 -12.90
CA VAL A 109 4.82 -12.60 -12.96
C VAL A 109 5.96 -12.16 -13.89
N LYS A 110 7.12 -12.82 -13.83
CA LYS A 110 8.25 -12.51 -14.71
C LYS A 110 7.91 -12.71 -16.19
N ARG A 111 7.19 -13.78 -16.52
CA ARG A 111 6.78 -14.09 -17.90
C ARG A 111 5.78 -13.10 -18.49
N ILE A 112 4.89 -12.54 -17.66
CA ILE A 112 3.86 -11.60 -18.12
C ILE A 112 4.29 -10.12 -18.04
N ALA A 113 5.37 -9.82 -17.33
CA ALA A 113 5.93 -8.47 -17.15
C ALA A 113 6.13 -7.65 -18.45
N PRO A 114 6.40 -8.23 -19.65
CA PRO A 114 6.55 -7.45 -20.88
C PRO A 114 5.35 -6.53 -21.17
N VAL A 115 4.13 -6.91 -20.79
CA VAL A 115 2.89 -6.13 -21.04
C VAL A 115 2.76 -4.91 -20.11
N PHE A 116 3.36 -4.96 -18.92
CA PHE A 116 3.05 -4.04 -17.83
C PHE A 116 4.17 -3.03 -17.58
N GLY A 117 3.78 -1.82 -17.19
CA GLY A 117 4.68 -0.76 -16.74
C GLY A 117 5.01 -0.84 -15.25
N ALA A 118 4.18 -1.53 -14.47
CA ALA A 118 4.38 -1.83 -13.05
C ALA A 118 3.56 -3.06 -12.63
N VAL A 119 3.92 -3.66 -11.49
CA VAL A 119 3.16 -4.75 -10.84
C VAL A 119 2.75 -4.29 -9.45
N ASN A 120 1.46 -4.40 -9.16
CA ASN A 120 0.87 -4.24 -7.84
C ASN A 120 0.54 -5.62 -7.28
N LEU A 121 1.29 -6.09 -6.28
CA LEU A 121 0.99 -7.32 -5.55
C LEU A 121 -0.09 -7.06 -4.51
N GLU A 122 -1.02 -8.00 -4.38
CA GLU A 122 -2.23 -7.80 -3.59
C GLU A 122 -2.74 -9.08 -2.92
N ASP A 123 -3.22 -8.98 -1.68
CA ASP A 123 -3.88 -10.06 -0.96
C ASP A 123 -3.06 -11.38 -0.93
N ILE A 124 -1.73 -11.28 -0.84
CA ILE A 124 -0.80 -12.41 -0.72
C ILE A 124 -0.38 -12.56 0.75
N SER A 125 -0.58 -13.75 1.31
CA SER A 125 -0.30 -14.03 2.71
C SER A 125 1.19 -13.94 3.07
N ALA A 126 1.47 -13.38 4.26
CA ALA A 126 2.77 -13.48 4.90
C ALA A 126 3.03 -14.93 5.39
N PRO A 127 4.29 -15.41 5.38
CA PRO A 127 5.51 -14.66 5.02
C PRO A 127 5.86 -14.68 3.52
N ARG A 128 5.13 -15.42 2.68
CA ARG A 128 5.48 -15.61 1.25
C ARG A 128 5.54 -14.30 0.48
N CYS A 129 4.63 -13.37 0.77
CA CYS A 129 4.58 -12.06 0.12
C CYS A 129 5.92 -11.29 0.17
N PHE A 130 6.68 -11.42 1.26
CA PHE A 130 7.99 -10.76 1.40
C PHE A 130 9.03 -11.32 0.42
N GLU A 131 9.05 -12.64 0.23
CA GLU A 131 9.99 -13.27 -0.69
C GLU A 131 9.61 -13.00 -2.14
N ILE A 132 8.32 -13.11 -2.46
CA ILE A 132 7.77 -12.82 -3.80
C ILE A 132 8.13 -11.40 -4.20
N GLU A 133 7.82 -10.41 -3.36
CA GLU A 133 8.13 -9.02 -3.65
C GLU A 133 9.63 -8.78 -3.84
N ARG A 134 10.47 -9.24 -2.91
CA ARG A 134 11.93 -9.06 -2.97
C ARG A 134 12.54 -9.68 -4.23
N ARG A 135 12.11 -10.90 -4.61
CA ARG A 135 12.60 -11.60 -5.81
C ARG A 135 12.15 -10.89 -7.08
N LEU A 136 10.89 -10.42 -7.14
CA LEU A 136 10.39 -9.68 -8.28
C LEU A 136 11.07 -8.32 -8.45
N GLN A 137 11.32 -7.59 -7.36
CA GLN A 137 12.09 -6.34 -7.37
C GLN A 137 13.52 -6.55 -7.87
N ALA A 138 14.16 -7.68 -7.53
CA ALA A 138 15.51 -8.00 -7.99
C ALA A 138 15.56 -8.47 -9.46
N ASP A 139 14.54 -9.20 -9.91
CA ASP A 139 14.54 -9.88 -11.21
C ASP A 139 13.91 -9.04 -12.34
N LEU A 140 13.14 -7.98 -12.02
CA LEU A 140 12.40 -7.18 -13.00
C LEU A 140 12.84 -5.71 -13.02
N ASP A 141 12.93 -5.14 -14.23
CA ASP A 141 13.25 -3.72 -14.46
C ASP A 141 11.97 -2.87 -14.59
N ILE A 142 10.95 -3.17 -13.77
CA ILE A 142 9.71 -2.39 -13.61
C ILE A 142 9.35 -2.28 -12.13
N PRO A 143 8.67 -1.20 -11.70
CA PRO A 143 8.25 -1.03 -10.32
C PRO A 143 7.36 -2.18 -9.84
N ILE A 144 7.74 -2.77 -8.70
CA ILE A 144 6.94 -3.78 -7.96
C ILE A 144 6.54 -3.18 -6.62
N PHE A 145 5.25 -3.23 -6.31
CA PHE A 145 4.67 -2.63 -5.11
C PHE A 145 3.66 -3.58 -4.49
N HIS A 146 3.84 -3.97 -3.23
CA HIS A 146 2.80 -4.67 -2.48
C HIS A 146 1.93 -3.69 -1.67
N ASP A 147 0.66 -3.53 -2.03
CA ASP A 147 -0.19 -2.50 -1.43
C ASP A 147 -0.52 -2.77 0.05
N ASP A 148 -0.85 -4.02 0.42
CA ASP A 148 -1.13 -4.36 1.82
C ASP A 148 0.05 -4.12 2.76
N GLN A 149 1.28 -4.15 2.24
CA GLN A 149 2.49 -3.80 2.97
C GLN A 149 2.70 -2.28 2.98
N HIS A 150 3.10 -1.74 1.82
CA HIS A 150 3.66 -0.41 1.73
C HIS A 150 2.58 0.65 1.64
N GLY A 151 1.46 0.36 0.97
CA GLY A 151 0.30 1.26 0.93
C GLY A 151 -0.20 1.56 2.32
N THR A 152 -0.45 0.51 3.11
CA THR A 152 -0.85 0.61 4.52
C THR A 152 0.15 1.40 5.35
N ALA A 153 1.45 1.14 5.17
CA ALA A 153 2.51 1.85 5.89
C ALA A 153 2.56 3.35 5.55
N ILE A 154 2.43 3.71 4.27
CA ILE A 154 2.44 5.10 3.79
C ILE A 154 1.27 5.88 4.37
N VAL A 155 0.05 5.35 4.27
CA VAL A 155 -1.15 6.07 4.74
C VAL A 155 -1.19 6.15 6.27
N SER A 156 -0.68 5.13 6.97
CA SER A 156 -0.57 5.15 8.43
C SER A 156 0.48 6.15 8.91
N LEU A 157 1.60 6.28 8.18
CA LEU A 157 2.61 7.30 8.49
C LEU A 157 2.06 8.71 8.24
N ALA A 158 1.32 8.92 7.15
CA ALA A 158 0.68 10.21 6.86
C ALA A 158 -0.28 10.62 7.99
N ALA A 159 -1.14 9.68 8.43
CA ALA A 159 -2.03 9.87 9.56
C ALA A 159 -1.27 10.18 10.85
N LEU A 160 -0.18 9.44 11.11
CA LEU A 160 0.66 9.64 12.29
C LEU A 160 1.32 11.03 12.31
N ILE A 161 1.86 11.49 11.18
CA ILE A 161 2.48 12.82 11.06
C ILE A 161 1.49 13.91 11.50
N ASN A 162 0.27 13.87 10.99
CA ASN A 162 -0.76 14.86 11.32
C ASN A 162 -1.30 14.71 12.75
N ALA A 163 -1.47 13.48 13.24
CA ALA A 163 -1.87 13.23 14.62
C ALA A 163 -0.81 13.76 15.62
N LEU A 164 0.48 13.53 15.35
CA LEU A 164 1.58 14.01 16.19
C LEU A 164 1.67 15.54 16.21
N LYS A 165 1.45 16.22 15.08
CA LYS A 165 1.33 17.68 15.05
C LYS A 165 0.21 18.17 15.96
N LEU A 166 -0.97 17.54 15.90
CA LEU A 166 -2.13 17.92 16.70
C LEU A 166 -1.86 17.80 18.21
N VAL A 167 -1.23 16.70 18.64
CA VAL A 167 -0.86 16.47 20.06
C VAL A 167 0.50 17.05 20.45
N LYS A 168 1.18 17.75 19.54
CA LYS A 168 2.48 18.40 19.73
C LYS A 168 3.59 17.45 20.23
N LYS A 169 3.62 16.22 19.70
CA LYS A 169 4.65 15.21 19.97
C LYS A 169 5.58 15.03 18.77
N GLN A 170 6.80 14.55 19.01
CA GLN A 170 7.76 14.22 17.95
C GLN A 170 7.89 12.71 17.78
N ILE A 171 7.97 12.22 16.53
CA ILE A 171 8.03 10.78 16.24
C ILE A 171 9.23 10.08 16.92
N GLY A 172 10.33 10.79 17.13
CA GLY A 172 11.52 10.25 17.79
C GLY A 172 11.46 10.19 19.32
N GLU A 173 10.37 10.68 19.92
CA GLU A 173 10.17 10.78 21.38
C GLU A 173 8.96 9.96 21.88
N ILE A 174 8.16 9.39 20.97
CA ILE A 174 6.99 8.59 21.31
C ILE A 174 7.33 7.11 21.48
N ARG A 175 6.50 6.41 22.26
CA ARG A 175 6.35 4.95 22.21
C ARG A 175 5.15 4.57 21.33
N LEU A 176 5.41 3.72 20.34
CA LEU A 176 4.37 3.21 19.44
C LEU A 176 4.22 1.69 19.60
N VAL A 177 2.97 1.24 19.71
CA VAL A 177 2.61 -0.18 19.76
C VAL A 177 1.85 -0.55 18.48
N ILE A 178 2.35 -1.56 17.75
CA ILE A 178 1.62 -2.18 16.64
C ILE A 178 1.08 -3.53 17.10
N ASN A 179 -0.23 -3.74 16.98
CA ASN A 179 -0.81 -5.06 17.14
C ASN A 179 -1.08 -5.67 15.76
N GLY A 180 -0.36 -6.74 15.44
CA GLY A 180 -0.36 -7.39 14.14
C GLY A 180 1.05 -7.46 13.56
N ALA A 181 1.64 -8.65 13.55
CA ALA A 181 2.98 -8.92 13.02
C ALA A 181 2.95 -9.58 11.62
N GLY A 182 1.98 -9.16 10.80
CA GLY A 182 1.83 -9.58 9.40
C GLY A 182 2.52 -8.62 8.42
N ALA A 183 2.13 -8.71 7.16
CA ALA A 183 2.67 -7.89 6.06
C ALA A 183 2.63 -6.37 6.38
N ALA A 184 1.46 -5.85 6.72
CA ALA A 184 1.25 -4.43 7.07
C ALA A 184 2.08 -3.98 8.28
N GLY A 185 1.95 -4.68 9.42
CA GLY A 185 2.58 -4.24 10.67
C GLY A 185 4.11 -4.25 10.63
N LEU A 186 4.71 -5.24 9.96
CA LEU A 186 6.16 -5.27 9.76
C LEU A 186 6.62 -4.17 8.80
N SER A 187 5.89 -3.91 7.70
CA SER A 187 6.22 -2.81 6.78
C SER A 187 6.10 -1.43 7.45
N MET A 188 5.04 -1.20 8.23
CA MET A 188 4.88 -0.02 9.08
C MET A 188 6.07 0.16 10.01
N GLY A 189 6.47 -0.90 10.72
CA GLY A 189 7.63 -0.85 11.62
C GLY A 189 8.92 -0.42 10.93
N ARG A 190 9.18 -0.94 9.72
CA ARG A 190 10.36 -0.55 8.91
C ARG A 190 10.28 0.91 8.48
N LEU A 191 9.17 1.32 7.88
CA LEU A 191 9.00 2.68 7.37
C LEU A 191 9.04 3.72 8.50
N PHE A 192 8.45 3.42 9.66
CA PHE A 192 8.40 4.37 10.77
C PHE A 192 9.77 4.52 11.44
N ARG A 193 10.57 3.45 11.54
CA ARG A 193 11.98 3.54 11.97
C ARG A 193 12.77 4.46 11.04
N GLN A 194 12.56 4.34 9.73
CA GLN A 194 13.18 5.23 8.73
C GLN A 194 12.69 6.69 8.85
N ALA A 195 11.44 6.89 9.26
CA ALA A 195 10.88 8.20 9.60
C ALA A 195 11.38 8.76 10.95
N GLY A 196 12.18 8.01 11.70
CA GLY A 196 12.81 8.45 12.96
C GLY A 196 12.19 7.90 14.24
N LEU A 197 11.22 6.97 14.16
CA LEU A 197 10.67 6.28 15.34
C LEU A 197 11.75 5.42 16.03
N LYS A 198 11.87 5.57 17.35
CA LYS A 198 12.87 4.85 18.16
C LYS A 198 12.28 3.76 19.04
N ASP A 199 11.19 4.05 19.75
CA ASP A 199 10.55 3.11 20.66
C ASP A 199 9.32 2.48 19.98
N LEU A 200 9.49 1.24 19.51
CA LEU A 200 8.49 0.45 18.79
C LEU A 200 8.35 -0.92 19.44
N ILE A 201 7.11 -1.28 19.79
CA ILE A 201 6.75 -2.62 20.22
C ILE A 201 5.75 -3.19 19.20
N ILE A 202 6.00 -4.42 18.75
CA ILE A 202 5.05 -5.16 17.90
C ILE A 202 4.53 -6.37 18.68
N CYS A 203 3.23 -6.57 18.67
CA CYS A 203 2.55 -7.75 19.20
C CYS A 203 2.04 -8.64 18.06
N ASP A 204 2.16 -9.96 18.23
CA ASP A 204 1.47 -10.95 17.43
C ASP A 204 0.39 -11.67 18.25
N SER A 205 -0.24 -12.71 17.70
CA SER A 205 -1.29 -13.47 18.38
C SER A 205 -0.86 -14.14 19.69
N LYS A 206 0.44 -14.17 19.99
CA LYS A 206 1.02 -14.75 21.21
C LYS A 206 1.65 -13.69 22.13
N GLY A 207 1.39 -12.40 21.89
CA GLY A 207 1.88 -11.28 22.70
C GLY A 207 3.04 -10.52 22.04
N ILE A 208 3.83 -9.83 22.86
CA ILE A 208 4.99 -9.07 22.40
C ILE A 208 5.97 -9.99 21.65
N ILE A 209 6.54 -9.49 20.55
CA ILE A 209 7.68 -10.12 19.89
C ILE A 209 8.92 -9.95 20.79
N GLY A 210 9.06 -10.84 21.77
CA GLY A 210 10.19 -10.88 22.70
C GLY A 210 11.38 -11.68 22.15
N GLY A 211 12.60 -11.31 22.54
CA GLY A 211 13.83 -12.00 22.13
C GLY A 211 13.99 -13.42 22.68
N ASP A 212 13.18 -13.80 23.67
CA ASP A 212 13.10 -15.16 24.24
C ASP A 212 12.16 -16.10 23.45
N ARG A 213 11.39 -15.57 22.49
CA ARG A 213 10.47 -16.34 21.65
C ARG A 213 11.24 -17.16 20.61
N THR A 214 11.04 -18.48 20.61
CA THR A 214 11.70 -19.42 19.67
C THR A 214 10.91 -19.69 18.38
N ASP A 215 9.66 -19.22 18.31
CA ASP A 215 8.72 -19.46 17.20
C ASP A 215 8.64 -18.30 16.19
N LEU A 216 9.56 -17.34 16.27
CA LEU A 216 9.58 -16.15 15.40
C LEU A 216 10.14 -16.50 14.02
N THR A 217 9.43 -16.07 12.97
CA THR A 217 9.96 -16.03 11.60
C THR A 217 11.10 -15.00 11.50
N GLU A 218 12.00 -15.14 10.52
CA GLU A 218 13.11 -14.18 10.31
C GLU A 218 12.63 -12.72 10.24
N ALA A 219 11.55 -12.45 9.51
CA ALA A 219 10.98 -11.11 9.39
C ALA A 219 10.49 -10.52 10.74
N LYS A 220 10.09 -11.36 11.70
CA LYS A 220 9.65 -10.93 13.03
C LYS A 220 10.84 -10.69 13.96
N LYS A 221 11.93 -11.45 13.81
CA LYS A 221 13.14 -11.32 14.65
C LYS A 221 13.76 -9.92 14.55
N GLU A 222 13.60 -9.23 13.42
CA GLU A 222 13.99 -7.83 13.21
C GLU A 222 13.37 -6.84 14.25
N PHE A 223 12.23 -7.23 14.82
CA PHE A 223 11.46 -6.42 15.77
C PHE A 223 11.47 -6.99 17.19
N ALA A 224 12.30 -8.00 17.46
CA ALA A 224 12.37 -8.60 18.77
C ALA A 224 12.91 -7.60 19.81
N VAL A 225 12.21 -7.46 20.94
CA VAL A 225 12.61 -6.61 22.06
C VAL A 225 12.99 -7.45 23.28
N SER A 226 13.67 -6.85 24.27
CA SER A 226 14.15 -7.56 25.47
C SER A 226 13.07 -7.92 26.48
N HIS A 227 11.84 -7.44 26.29
CA HIS A 227 10.74 -7.63 27.23
C HIS A 227 9.67 -8.56 26.65
N SER A 228 9.00 -9.28 27.53
CA SER A 228 7.88 -10.17 27.22
C SER A 228 6.60 -9.66 27.88
N GLY A 229 5.45 -10.18 27.46
CA GLY A 229 4.15 -9.74 27.95
C GLY A 229 3.07 -9.82 26.87
N GLY A 230 1.85 -9.47 27.27
CA GLY A 230 0.71 -9.36 26.37
C GLY A 230 0.54 -7.96 25.79
N LEU A 231 -0.53 -7.79 25.01
CA LEU A 231 -0.89 -6.49 24.43
C LEU A 231 -1.17 -5.42 25.51
N ALA A 232 -1.82 -5.80 26.62
CA ALA A 232 -2.06 -4.90 27.73
C ALA A 232 -0.76 -4.34 28.34
N ASP A 233 0.28 -5.17 28.44
CA ASP A 233 1.59 -4.75 28.96
C ASP A 233 2.28 -3.79 27.98
N ALA A 234 2.19 -4.06 26.68
CA ALA A 234 2.74 -3.21 25.64
C ALA A 234 2.11 -1.82 25.60
N MET A 235 0.79 -1.73 25.81
CA MET A 235 0.03 -0.47 25.73
C MET A 235 0.24 0.46 26.93
N GLN A 236 0.77 -0.03 28.06
CA GLN A 236 1.02 0.80 29.24
C GLN A 236 2.03 1.91 28.94
N GLY A 237 1.57 3.15 29.08
CA GLY A 237 2.35 4.35 28.80
C GLY A 237 2.71 4.56 27.32
N ALA A 238 2.10 3.82 26.39
CA ALA A 238 2.28 4.04 24.97
C ALA A 238 1.61 5.37 24.54
N ASP A 239 2.24 6.11 23.64
CA ASP A 239 1.63 7.32 23.05
C ASP A 239 0.67 6.97 21.92
N VAL A 240 1.01 5.92 21.17
CA VAL A 240 0.32 5.54 19.95
C VAL A 240 0.07 4.04 19.95
N PHE A 241 -1.17 3.65 19.64
CA PHE A 241 -1.54 2.29 19.30
C PHE A 241 -1.98 2.22 17.83
N MET A 242 -1.52 1.19 17.12
CA MET A 242 -1.96 0.87 15.77
C MET A 242 -2.30 -0.60 15.64
N GLY A 243 -3.55 -0.90 15.30
CA GLY A 243 -4.03 -2.25 15.06
C GLY A 243 -4.16 -2.55 13.57
N VAL A 244 -3.53 -3.65 13.14
CA VAL A 244 -3.67 -4.26 11.80
C VAL A 244 -3.90 -5.76 11.94
N SER A 245 -4.79 -6.14 12.86
CA SER A 245 -4.87 -7.49 13.42
C SER A 245 -6.28 -8.08 13.37
N ALA A 246 -6.90 -8.26 14.54
CA ALA A 246 -8.15 -8.98 14.74
C ALA A 246 -9.17 -8.09 15.46
N PRO A 247 -10.47 -8.34 15.24
CA PRO A 247 -11.54 -7.53 15.82
C PRO A 247 -11.61 -7.68 17.36
N GLY A 248 -11.89 -6.57 18.05
CA GLY A 248 -12.23 -6.57 19.49
C GLY A 248 -11.12 -6.98 20.46
N VAL A 249 -9.86 -6.88 20.05
CA VAL A 249 -8.69 -7.28 20.87
C VAL A 249 -8.21 -6.21 21.84
N VAL A 250 -8.69 -4.97 21.73
CA VAL A 250 -8.34 -3.85 22.61
C VAL A 250 -9.51 -3.51 23.54
N THR A 251 -9.22 -3.30 24.82
CA THR A 251 -10.23 -2.87 25.82
C THR A 251 -10.09 -1.40 26.19
N VAL A 252 -11.12 -0.82 26.79
CA VAL A 252 -11.10 0.57 27.29
C VAL A 252 -10.02 0.77 28.36
N GLU A 253 -9.78 -0.22 29.21
CA GLU A 253 -8.74 -0.19 30.25
C GLU A 253 -7.35 -0.11 29.66
N MET A 254 -7.08 -0.84 28.57
CA MET A 254 -5.80 -0.74 27.85
C MET A 254 -5.59 0.68 27.33
N VAL A 255 -6.62 1.28 26.72
CA VAL A 255 -6.54 2.66 26.21
C VAL A 255 -6.36 3.68 27.35
N LYS A 256 -7.03 3.50 28.50
CA LYS A 256 -6.82 4.33 29.69
C LYS A 256 -5.43 4.22 30.30
N SER A 257 -4.71 3.13 30.03
CA SER A 257 -3.34 2.91 30.52
C SER A 257 -2.25 3.59 29.66
N MET A 258 -2.64 4.12 28.50
CA MET A 258 -1.74 4.83 27.59
C MET A 258 -1.29 6.18 28.16
N ALA A 259 -0.30 6.79 27.51
CA ALA A 259 0.18 8.13 27.87
C ALA A 259 -0.90 9.22 27.65
N ALA A 260 -0.66 10.43 28.17
CA ALA A 260 -1.52 11.58 27.92
C ALA A 260 -1.65 11.88 26.42
N ASP A 261 -2.82 12.37 26.00
CA ASP A 261 -3.16 12.58 24.59
C ASP A 261 -2.92 11.35 23.71
N PRO A 262 -3.55 10.19 24.03
CA PRO A 262 -3.27 8.97 23.31
C PRO A 262 -3.85 9.01 21.89
N ILE A 263 -3.12 8.41 20.94
CA ILE A 263 -3.54 8.24 19.54
C ILE A 263 -3.84 6.77 19.29
N VAL A 264 -5.05 6.46 18.80
CA VAL A 264 -5.49 5.07 18.56
C VAL A 264 -5.94 4.90 17.13
N PHE A 265 -5.20 4.10 16.35
CA PHE A 265 -5.58 3.70 14.99
C PHE A 265 -6.05 2.24 15.03
N ALA A 266 -7.35 1.99 14.89
CA ALA A 266 -7.94 0.65 14.90
C ALA A 266 -8.38 0.28 13.48
N MET A 267 -7.47 -0.34 12.71
CA MET A 267 -7.59 -0.47 11.25
C MET A 267 -8.05 -1.85 10.79
N ALA A 268 -8.32 -2.80 11.70
CA ALA A 268 -8.91 -4.08 11.31
C ALA A 268 -10.26 -3.87 10.61
N ASN A 269 -10.48 -4.64 9.54
CA ASN A 269 -11.71 -4.65 8.75
C ASN A 269 -12.35 -6.04 8.78
N PRO A 270 -13.70 -6.14 8.78
CA PRO A 270 -14.68 -5.05 8.82
C PRO A 270 -14.96 -4.50 10.24
N ILE A 271 -14.49 -5.18 11.28
CA ILE A 271 -14.67 -4.81 12.68
C ILE A 271 -13.30 -4.40 13.25
N PRO A 272 -13.16 -3.19 13.82
CA PRO A 272 -11.88 -2.70 14.34
C PRO A 272 -11.46 -3.41 15.63
N GLU A 273 -10.20 -3.22 16.03
CA GLU A 273 -9.64 -3.69 17.30
C GLU A 273 -10.43 -3.18 18.52
N ILE A 274 -10.97 -1.97 18.42
CA ILE A 274 -11.88 -1.34 19.39
C ILE A 274 -12.79 -0.36 18.65
N GLN A 275 -14.06 -0.29 19.05
CA GLN A 275 -15.02 0.64 18.46
C GLN A 275 -14.74 2.07 18.93
N PRO A 276 -14.68 3.07 18.02
CA PRO A 276 -14.39 4.46 18.36
C PRO A 276 -15.31 5.04 19.46
N GLU A 277 -16.57 4.64 19.50
CA GLU A 277 -17.56 5.12 20.46
C GLU A 277 -17.20 4.81 21.90
N LEU A 278 -16.39 3.77 22.13
CA LEU A 278 -15.97 3.34 23.47
C LEU A 278 -14.84 4.19 24.06
N ILE A 279 -14.09 4.90 23.20
CA ILE A 279 -12.83 5.56 23.59
C ILE A 279 -12.72 7.02 23.14
N LYS A 280 -13.65 7.53 22.34
CA LYS A 280 -13.62 8.89 21.78
C LYS A 280 -13.43 10.01 22.82
N GLU A 281 -13.86 9.81 24.06
CA GLU A 281 -13.73 10.80 25.15
C GLU A 281 -12.41 10.66 25.93
N ILE A 282 -11.59 9.65 25.61
CA ILE A 282 -10.36 9.29 26.34
C ILE A 282 -9.12 9.61 25.49
N VAL A 283 -9.27 9.62 24.17
CA VAL A 283 -8.18 9.71 23.20
C VAL A 283 -8.17 11.06 22.50
N ALA A 284 -6.98 11.51 22.13
CA ALA A 284 -6.81 12.75 21.37
C ALA A 284 -7.17 12.56 19.90
N VAL A 285 -6.89 11.38 19.33
CA VAL A 285 -7.18 11.04 17.94
C VAL A 285 -7.62 9.57 17.84
N VAL A 286 -8.70 9.33 17.09
CA VAL A 286 -9.06 7.99 16.60
C VAL A 286 -9.02 7.98 15.08
N ALA A 287 -8.48 6.90 14.51
CA ALA A 287 -8.58 6.61 13.09
C ALA A 287 -8.95 5.13 12.89
N THR A 288 -9.62 4.83 11.78
CA THR A 288 -10.01 3.44 11.45
C THR A 288 -9.84 3.18 9.95
N GLY A 289 -9.95 1.92 9.53
CA GLY A 289 -10.02 1.56 8.12
C GLY A 289 -11.40 1.82 7.47
N ARG A 290 -12.42 2.15 8.28
CA ARG A 290 -13.81 2.24 7.82
C ARG A 290 -14.16 3.63 7.31
N SER A 291 -14.99 3.68 6.26
CA SER A 291 -15.41 4.92 5.60
C SER A 291 -16.52 5.68 6.33
N ASP A 292 -17.18 5.06 7.30
CA ASP A 292 -18.26 5.68 8.08
C ASP A 292 -17.76 6.42 9.33
N TYR A 293 -16.45 6.39 9.60
CA TYR A 293 -15.80 7.18 10.65
C TYR A 293 -14.93 8.29 10.08
N PRO A 294 -14.68 9.37 10.85
CA PRO A 294 -13.62 10.33 10.55
C PRO A 294 -12.25 9.64 10.47
N ASN A 295 -11.29 10.33 9.84
CA ASN A 295 -9.89 9.88 9.75
C ASN A 295 -9.76 8.46 9.17
N GLN A 296 -10.44 8.18 8.06
CA GLN A 296 -10.27 6.90 7.39
C GLN A 296 -8.83 6.73 6.90
N ILE A 297 -8.16 5.68 7.36
CA ILE A 297 -6.87 5.24 6.84
C ILE A 297 -7.14 4.22 5.74
N ASN A 298 -6.95 4.63 4.48
CA ASN A 298 -7.27 3.83 3.31
C ASN A 298 -6.15 3.90 2.27
N ASN A 299 -5.65 2.74 1.84
CA ASN A 299 -4.54 2.62 0.90
C ASN A 299 -4.78 3.31 -0.45
N VAL A 300 -6.04 3.57 -0.82
CA VAL A 300 -6.43 4.40 -1.98
C VAL A 300 -5.76 5.77 -1.98
N LEU A 301 -5.39 6.31 -0.82
CA LEU A 301 -4.65 7.57 -0.73
C LEU A 301 -3.19 7.45 -1.18
N ALA A 302 -2.65 6.24 -1.30
CA ALA A 302 -1.24 5.98 -1.64
C ALA A 302 -1.08 5.32 -3.01
N PHE A 303 -1.58 4.09 -3.21
CA PHE A 303 -1.20 3.27 -4.37
C PHE A 303 -1.45 3.94 -5.75
N PRO A 304 -2.54 4.69 -5.99
CA PRO A 304 -2.76 5.30 -7.30
C PRO A 304 -1.67 6.33 -7.61
N GLY A 305 -1.36 7.20 -6.63
CA GLY A 305 -0.34 8.24 -6.79
C GLY A 305 1.08 7.68 -6.84
N VAL A 306 1.41 6.71 -5.99
CA VAL A 306 2.74 6.10 -5.92
C VAL A 306 3.09 5.42 -7.25
N ILE A 307 2.20 4.56 -7.75
CA ILE A 307 2.45 3.83 -8.99
C ILE A 307 2.38 4.78 -10.19
N ARG A 308 1.47 5.77 -10.20
CA ARG A 308 1.45 6.81 -11.25
C ARG A 308 2.78 7.52 -11.36
N GLY A 309 3.33 7.97 -10.23
CA GLY A 309 4.63 8.65 -10.21
C GLY A 309 5.76 7.75 -10.71
N ALA A 310 5.81 6.51 -10.24
CA ALA A 310 6.81 5.54 -10.67
C ALA A 310 6.72 5.22 -12.18
N VAL A 311 5.50 5.05 -12.71
CA VAL A 311 5.27 4.75 -14.13
C VAL A 311 5.58 5.97 -15.02
N ASP A 312 5.19 7.18 -14.62
CA ASP A 312 5.43 8.42 -15.38
C ASP A 312 6.91 8.67 -15.64
N CYS A 313 7.75 8.49 -14.63
CA CYS A 313 9.20 8.67 -14.76
C CYS A 313 9.93 7.37 -15.15
N ARG A 314 9.20 6.29 -15.45
CA ARG A 314 9.74 4.94 -15.73
C ARG A 314 10.78 4.53 -14.69
N ALA A 315 10.46 4.69 -13.41
CA ALA A 315 11.33 4.27 -12.32
C ALA A 315 11.69 2.79 -12.46
N LYS A 316 12.89 2.41 -12.06
CA LYS A 316 13.31 1.00 -12.03
C LYS A 316 12.68 0.25 -10.85
N GLU A 317 12.52 0.95 -9.73
CA GLU A 317 12.02 0.41 -8.46
C GLU A 317 11.20 1.48 -7.71
N ILE A 318 10.57 1.10 -6.61
CA ILE A 318 9.94 2.03 -5.65
C ILE A 318 10.67 1.91 -4.33
N THR A 319 11.32 2.99 -3.90
CA THR A 319 12.20 2.97 -2.72
C THR A 319 11.49 3.42 -1.44
N THR A 320 12.14 3.19 -0.31
CA THR A 320 11.63 3.65 0.99
C THR A 320 11.54 5.18 1.07
N GLU A 321 12.46 5.90 0.43
CA GLU A 321 12.42 7.37 0.33
C GLU A 321 11.19 7.84 -0.46
N MET A 322 10.79 7.10 -1.50
CA MET A 322 9.55 7.38 -2.23
C MET A 322 8.32 7.15 -1.34
N PHE A 323 8.33 6.14 -0.46
CA PHE A 323 7.26 5.91 0.52
C PHE A 323 7.17 7.05 1.55
N LEU A 324 8.31 7.51 2.09
CA LEU A 324 8.37 8.65 3.01
C LEU A 324 7.85 9.94 2.35
N ALA A 325 8.25 10.18 1.10
CA ALA A 325 7.78 11.34 0.34
C ALA A 325 6.28 11.27 0.03
N ALA A 326 5.76 10.08 -0.30
CA ALA A 326 4.33 9.86 -0.47
C ALA A 326 3.54 10.15 0.82
N ALA A 327 4.01 9.63 1.97
CA ALA A 327 3.37 9.88 3.25
C ALA A 327 3.36 11.37 3.62
N GLY A 328 4.48 12.07 3.40
CA GLY A 328 4.58 13.51 3.60
C GLY A 328 3.65 14.30 2.67
N ALA A 329 3.52 13.89 1.41
CA ALA A 329 2.62 14.52 0.45
C ALA A 329 1.15 14.38 0.89
N ILE A 330 0.72 13.19 1.30
CA ILE A 330 -0.65 12.96 1.80
C ILE A 330 -0.90 13.81 3.05
N ALA A 331 0.01 13.79 4.02
CA ALA A 331 -0.13 14.54 5.26
C ALA A 331 -0.25 16.06 5.00
N SER A 332 0.52 16.58 4.04
CA SER A 332 0.53 18.01 3.69
C SER A 332 -0.77 18.54 3.10
N LEU A 333 -1.67 17.67 2.63
CA LEU A 333 -2.95 18.07 2.05
C LEU A 333 -4.00 18.44 3.09
N VAL A 334 -3.74 18.18 4.37
CA VAL A 334 -4.50 18.72 5.51
C VAL A 334 -3.70 19.87 6.10
N PRO A 335 -4.08 21.14 5.85
CA PRO A 335 -3.39 22.29 6.39
C PRO A 335 -3.40 22.30 7.92
N ASP A 336 -2.34 22.84 8.55
CA ASP A 336 -2.20 22.84 10.01
C ASP A 336 -3.40 23.52 10.72
N GLN A 337 -4.01 24.53 10.11
CA GLN A 337 -5.20 25.22 10.64
C GLN A 337 -6.51 24.42 10.53
N GLU A 338 -6.53 23.35 9.72
CA GLU A 338 -7.67 22.46 9.55
C GLU A 338 -7.51 21.16 10.36
N LEU A 339 -6.33 20.94 10.95
CA LEU A 339 -6.07 19.79 11.81
C LEU A 339 -7.02 19.82 13.01
N SER A 340 -7.71 18.70 13.21
CA SER A 340 -8.57 18.48 14.37
C SER A 340 -8.58 16.99 14.72
N PRO A 341 -9.09 16.60 15.90
CA PRO A 341 -9.27 15.19 16.26
C PRO A 341 -10.02 14.36 15.21
N ASN A 342 -10.84 14.99 14.37
CA ASN A 342 -11.64 14.34 13.32
C ASN A 342 -11.16 14.67 11.89
N ASN A 343 -10.03 15.36 11.73
CA ASN A 343 -9.50 15.75 10.43
C ASN A 343 -7.96 15.70 10.42
N ILE A 344 -7.40 14.50 10.33
CA ILE A 344 -5.94 14.27 10.15
C ILE A 344 -5.57 13.70 8.78
N MET A 345 -6.56 13.30 7.98
CA MET A 345 -6.36 12.69 6.66
C MET A 345 -7.23 13.40 5.62
N PRO A 346 -6.75 13.58 4.37
CA PRO A 346 -7.60 14.05 3.29
C PRO A 346 -8.65 12.98 2.95
N SER A 347 -9.74 13.40 2.32
CA SER A 347 -10.74 12.48 1.79
C SER A 347 -10.13 11.59 0.69
N VAL A 348 -10.59 10.34 0.57
CA VAL A 348 -10.24 9.47 -0.57
C VAL A 348 -10.69 10.05 -1.92
N PHE A 349 -11.66 10.96 -1.92
CA PHE A 349 -12.13 11.68 -3.11
C PHE A 349 -11.47 13.03 -3.33
N ASP A 350 -10.47 13.39 -2.50
CA ASP A 350 -9.69 14.60 -2.74
C ASP A 350 -8.81 14.40 -3.97
N SER A 351 -9.24 15.01 -5.08
CA SER A 351 -8.55 14.97 -6.39
C SER A 351 -7.09 15.45 -6.34
N ARG A 352 -6.66 16.13 -5.27
CA ARG A 352 -5.27 16.59 -5.10
C ARG A 352 -4.33 15.47 -4.67
N VAL A 353 -4.84 14.38 -4.08
CA VAL A 353 -4.02 13.32 -3.47
C VAL A 353 -3.12 12.63 -4.48
N ALA A 354 -3.68 12.01 -5.53
CA ALA A 354 -2.88 11.27 -6.49
C ALA A 354 -1.85 12.15 -7.24
N PRO A 355 -2.17 13.38 -7.68
CA PRO A 355 -1.18 14.31 -8.24
C PRO A 355 -0.06 14.68 -7.26
N ALA A 356 -0.39 15.00 -6.00
CA ALA A 356 0.60 15.38 -5.00
C ALA A 356 1.56 14.23 -4.68
N VAL A 357 1.02 13.02 -4.48
CA VAL A 357 1.81 11.81 -4.24
C VAL A 357 2.67 11.47 -5.46
N SER A 358 2.10 11.47 -6.66
CA SER A 358 2.83 11.20 -7.90
C SER A 358 4.00 12.16 -8.08
N SER A 359 3.78 13.48 -7.88
CA SER A 359 4.83 14.50 -7.98
C SER A 359 5.96 14.28 -6.95
N ALA A 360 5.61 13.99 -5.70
CA ALA A 360 6.59 13.72 -4.65
C ALA A 360 7.44 12.48 -4.98
N VAL A 361 6.80 11.41 -5.45
CA VAL A 361 7.45 10.16 -5.84
C VAL A 361 8.39 10.35 -7.04
N GLN A 362 7.95 11.06 -8.08
CA GLN A 362 8.79 11.39 -9.24
C GLN A 362 10.03 12.20 -8.84
N LYS A 363 9.84 13.22 -7.99
CA LYS A 363 10.94 14.06 -7.52
C LYS A 363 12.03 13.24 -6.81
N VAL A 364 11.63 12.28 -5.97
CA VAL A 364 12.58 11.37 -5.31
C VAL A 364 13.26 10.45 -6.33
N ALA A 365 12.50 9.82 -7.22
CA ALA A 365 13.05 8.93 -8.24
C ALA A 365 14.08 9.62 -9.16
N GLN A 366 13.81 10.88 -9.55
CA GLN A 366 14.75 11.70 -10.30
C GLN A 366 16.00 12.04 -9.49
N SER A 367 15.84 12.48 -8.24
CA SER A 367 16.96 12.85 -7.37
C SER A 367 17.87 11.66 -7.04
N ALA A 368 17.29 10.46 -6.95
CA ALA A 368 18.02 9.20 -6.74
C ALA A 368 18.63 8.61 -8.03
N GLY A 369 18.33 9.17 -9.21
CA GLY A 369 18.85 8.68 -10.48
C GLY A 369 18.23 7.36 -10.96
N ILE A 370 17.08 6.96 -10.42
CA ILE A 370 16.38 5.72 -10.78
C ILE A 370 15.25 5.93 -11.81
N ALA A 371 14.93 7.19 -12.13
CA ALA A 371 14.02 7.55 -13.21
C ALA A 371 14.68 7.40 -14.60
N ARG A 372 14.06 6.62 -15.50
CA ARG A 372 14.53 6.44 -16.89
C ARG A 372 13.97 7.47 -17.86
N LYS A 373 12.89 8.17 -17.48
CA LYS A 373 12.28 9.25 -18.27
C LYS A 373 12.27 10.53 -17.45
N LYS A 374 12.77 11.63 -18.04
CA LYS A 374 12.58 12.97 -17.48
C LYS A 374 11.11 13.35 -17.60
N THR A 375 10.54 13.83 -16.52
CA THR A 375 9.19 14.40 -16.49
C THR A 375 9.35 15.91 -16.29
N ASP A 376 8.65 16.68 -17.13
CA ASP A 376 8.71 18.15 -17.15
C ASP A 376 7.87 18.78 -16.02
#